data_AF-A0A1J5PEH6-F1
#
_entry.id   AF-A0A1J5PEH6-F1
#
_cell.length_a   1.000
_cell.length_b   1.000
_cell.length_c   1.000
_cell.angle_alpha   90.00
_cell.angle_beta   90.00
_cell.angle_gamma   90.00
#
_symmetry.space_group_name_H-M   'P 1'
#
loop_
_entity.id
_entity.type
_entity.pdbx_description
1 polymer ?
#
loop_
_entity_poly.entity_id
_entity_poly.type
_entity_poly.pdbx_seq_one_letter_code
_entity_poly.pdbx_strand_id
1 'polypeptide(L)'
;MKVGQYPAWEIHGNPLIEKLLGKHADHYKKGLVCESQSYGIGAYGYYRRIVEETIDELLDEISQLLAGGELNTFSEALAKTKKTIVTQEKIDLVKDLLPPILRPDGMNPLSVLHSSLSEGLHAASDEACLEQAVIIREVLVFLVNQVAASKAAAKSFTEGMRKLLEKKSGKSG
;
A
#
# COMPACT_ATOMS: atom_id res chain seq x y z
N MET A 1 10.57 -38.09 13.46
CA MET A 1 10.11 -37.05 14.41
C MET A 1 10.25 -35.72 13.69
N LYS A 2 9.14 -35.06 13.31
CA LYS A 2 9.19 -33.80 12.56
C LYS A 2 9.39 -32.69 13.60
N VAL A 3 10.64 -32.34 13.84
CA VAL A 3 11.03 -31.25 14.75
C VAL A 3 10.71 -29.93 14.06
N GLY A 4 9.57 -29.33 14.40
CA GLY A 4 9.35 -27.91 14.16
C GLY A 4 10.28 -27.12 15.07
N GLN A 5 11.04 -26.18 14.51
CA GLN A 5 11.88 -25.29 15.30
C GLN A 5 11.02 -24.40 16.20
N TYR A 6 11.38 -24.29 17.47
CA TYR A 6 10.84 -23.32 18.43
C TYR A 6 12.01 -22.50 18.99
N PRO A 7 11.94 -21.16 19.04
CA PRO A 7 10.80 -20.31 18.64
C PRO A 7 10.61 -20.24 17.13
N ALA A 8 9.42 -19.80 16.69
CA ALA A 8 9.15 -19.54 15.28
C ALA A 8 10.14 -18.47 14.76
N TRP A 9 10.60 -18.62 13.52
CA TRP A 9 11.46 -17.62 12.87
C TRP A 9 10.72 -16.28 12.81
N GLU A 10 11.08 -15.33 13.67
CA GLU A 10 10.50 -13.99 13.66
C GLU A 10 11.17 -13.14 12.59
N ILE A 11 10.50 -13.00 11.44
CA ILE A 11 10.87 -11.99 10.46
C ILE A 11 10.16 -10.70 10.86
N HIS A 12 10.96 -9.68 11.20
CA HIS A 12 10.43 -8.33 11.43
C HIS A 12 10.09 -7.68 10.09
N GLY A 13 8.82 -7.34 9.89
CA GLY A 13 8.35 -6.64 8.71
C GLY A 13 8.53 -5.13 8.80
N ASN A 14 8.07 -4.39 7.78
CA ASN A 14 8.03 -2.93 7.85
C ASN A 14 7.00 -2.48 8.92
N PRO A 15 7.38 -1.70 9.95
CA PRO A 15 6.47 -1.32 11.04
C PRO A 15 5.27 -0.47 10.59
N LEU A 16 5.43 0.35 9.54
CA LEU A 16 4.35 1.15 8.99
C LEU A 16 3.33 0.27 8.27
N ILE A 17 3.80 -0.76 7.56
CA ILE A 17 2.92 -1.79 7.00
C ILE A 17 2.19 -2.53 8.10
N GLU A 18 2.90 -3.03 9.12
CA GLU A 18 2.24 -3.78 10.20
C GLU A 18 1.17 -2.95 10.91
N LYS A 19 1.44 -1.65 11.11
CA LYS A 19 0.47 -0.71 11.66
C LYS A 19 -0.73 -0.48 10.74
N LEU A 20 -0.51 -0.31 9.44
CA LEU A 20 -1.60 -0.16 8.46
C LEU A 20 -2.46 -1.43 8.42
N LEU A 21 -1.81 -2.58 8.34
CA LEU A 21 -2.48 -3.87 8.24
C LEU A 21 -3.31 -4.19 9.49
N GLY A 22 -2.86 -3.75 10.67
CA GLY A 22 -3.52 -4.01 11.94
C GLY A 22 -3.79 -5.51 12.13
N LYS A 23 -5.07 -5.90 12.03
CA LYS A 23 -5.50 -7.31 12.13
C LYS A 23 -4.95 -8.22 11.02
N HIS A 24 -4.49 -7.65 9.91
CA HIS A 24 -3.93 -8.37 8.75
C HIS A 24 -2.40 -8.55 8.83
N ALA A 25 -1.74 -8.05 9.88
CA ALA A 25 -0.30 -8.17 10.05
C ALA A 25 0.19 -9.64 10.08
N ASP A 26 -0.67 -10.56 10.51
CA ASP A 26 -0.38 -12.00 10.50
C ASP A 26 -0.20 -12.56 9.08
N HIS A 27 -0.99 -12.09 8.10
CA HIS A 27 -0.80 -12.48 6.70
C HIS A 27 0.55 -11.99 6.16
N TYR A 28 0.98 -10.80 6.57
CA TYR A 28 2.25 -10.23 6.14
C TYR A 28 3.44 -11.00 6.69
N LYS A 29 3.40 -11.36 7.98
CA LYS A 29 4.43 -12.23 8.58
C LYS A 29 4.50 -13.59 7.89
N LYS A 30 3.35 -14.21 7.59
CA LYS A 30 3.30 -15.49 6.86
C LYS A 30 3.86 -15.35 5.44
N GLY A 31 3.53 -14.26 4.73
CA GLY A 31 4.09 -13.94 3.42
C GLY A 31 5.62 -13.82 3.46
N LEU A 32 6.15 -13.07 4.42
CA LEU A 32 7.59 -12.93 4.63
C LEU A 32 8.28 -14.27 4.93
N VAL A 33 7.66 -15.13 5.75
CA VAL A 33 8.18 -16.46 6.04
C VAL A 33 8.21 -17.32 4.78
N CYS A 34 7.11 -17.38 4.04
CA CYS A 34 7.06 -18.10 2.76
C CYS A 34 8.14 -17.60 1.80
N GLU A 35 8.30 -16.29 1.67
CA GLU A 35 9.31 -15.70 0.79
C GLU A 35 10.74 -16.08 1.23
N SER A 36 11.04 -16.03 2.53
CA SER A 36 12.36 -16.41 3.07
C SER A 36 12.73 -17.87 2.88
N GLN A 37 11.72 -18.73 2.71
CA GLN A 37 11.89 -20.16 2.46
C GLN A 37 11.75 -20.49 0.97
N SER A 38 11.68 -19.47 0.11
CA SER A 38 11.46 -19.61 -1.34
C SER A 38 10.19 -20.38 -1.68
N TYR A 39 9.13 -20.21 -0.89
CA TYR A 39 7.78 -20.72 -1.18
C TYR A 39 6.99 -19.64 -1.93
N GLY A 40 7.25 -19.51 -3.23
CA GLY A 40 6.74 -18.42 -4.05
C GLY A 40 5.22 -18.39 -4.15
N ILE A 41 4.57 -19.52 -4.40
CA ILE A 41 3.10 -19.61 -4.47
C ILE A 41 2.46 -19.15 -3.15
N GLY A 42 3.05 -19.57 -2.02
CA GLY A 42 2.60 -19.18 -0.69
C GLY A 42 2.78 -17.69 -0.43
N ALA A 43 3.96 -17.15 -0.73
CA ALA A 43 4.27 -15.73 -0.57
C ALA A 43 3.33 -14.86 -1.43
N TYR A 44 3.15 -15.22 -2.70
CA TYR A 44 2.24 -14.55 -3.63
C TYR A 44 0.80 -14.57 -3.10
N GLY A 45 0.31 -15.72 -2.65
CA GLY A 45 -1.03 -15.85 -2.09
C GLY A 45 -1.27 -14.94 -0.88
N TYR A 46 -0.31 -14.86 0.05
CA TYR A 46 -0.40 -13.97 1.20
C TYR A 46 -0.36 -12.49 0.82
N TYR A 47 0.55 -12.07 -0.07
CA TYR A 47 0.63 -10.67 -0.50
C TYR A 47 -0.58 -10.24 -1.32
N ARG A 48 -1.10 -11.10 -2.20
CA ARG A 48 -2.38 -10.86 -2.87
C ARG A 48 -3.50 -10.65 -1.86
N ARG A 49 -3.60 -11.51 -0.85
CA ARG A 49 -4.63 -11.38 0.18
C ARG A 49 -4.53 -10.07 0.93
N ILE A 50 -3.31 -9.65 1.25
CA ILE A 50 -3.06 -8.34 1.88
C ILE A 50 -3.55 -7.20 1.00
N VAL A 51 -3.21 -7.19 -0.29
CA VAL A 51 -3.67 -6.15 -1.21
C VAL A 51 -5.19 -6.11 -1.27
N GLU A 52 -5.86 -7.27 -1.36
CA GLU A 52 -7.32 -7.34 -1.35
C GLU A 52 -7.95 -6.79 -0.06
N GLU A 53 -7.31 -7.01 1.09
CA GLU A 53 -7.80 -6.59 2.40
C GLU A 53 -7.52 -5.10 2.69
N THR A 54 -6.44 -4.53 2.15
CA THR A 54 -6.05 -3.14 2.43
C THR A 54 -6.32 -2.14 1.32
N ILE A 55 -6.74 -2.57 0.12
CA ILE A 55 -6.87 -1.66 -1.02
C ILE A 55 -7.81 -0.49 -0.72
N ASP A 56 -8.94 -0.74 -0.06
CA ASP A 56 -9.92 0.31 0.25
C ASP A 56 -9.33 1.36 1.19
N GLU A 57 -8.66 0.91 2.26
CA GLU A 57 -8.00 1.80 3.23
C GLU A 57 -6.88 2.60 2.56
N LEU A 58 -6.07 1.95 1.71
CA LEU A 58 -4.99 2.60 0.97
C LEU A 58 -5.52 3.69 0.03
N LEU A 59 -6.61 3.43 -0.71
CA LEU A 59 -7.21 4.41 -1.60
C LEU A 59 -7.84 5.58 -0.83
N ASP A 60 -8.51 5.29 0.30
CA ASP A 60 -9.01 6.33 1.19
C ASP A 60 -7.85 7.20 1.73
N GLU A 61 -6.70 6.62 2.07
CA GLU A 61 -5.52 7.39 2.49
C GLU A 61 -4.90 8.23 1.37
N ILE A 62 -4.83 7.70 0.14
CA ILE A 62 -4.33 8.45 -1.03
C ILE A 62 -5.22 9.67 -1.31
N SER A 63 -6.54 9.55 -1.15
CA SER A 63 -7.46 10.68 -1.33
C SER A 63 -7.10 11.88 -0.44
N GLN A 64 -6.50 11.66 0.73
CA GLN A 64 -6.11 12.72 1.66
C GLN A 64 -4.89 13.53 1.18
N LEU A 65 -4.17 13.04 0.17
CA LEU A 65 -3.05 13.75 -0.46
C LEU A 65 -3.49 14.67 -1.60
N LEU A 66 -4.74 14.56 -2.05
CA LEU A 66 -5.28 15.30 -3.19
C LEU A 66 -6.06 16.54 -2.73
N ALA A 67 -6.15 17.53 -3.61
CA ALA A 67 -6.93 18.75 -3.36
C ALA A 67 -7.61 19.25 -4.64
N GLY A 68 -8.64 20.09 -4.46
CA GLY A 68 -9.32 20.77 -5.56
C GLY A 68 -9.92 19.81 -6.61
N GLY A 69 -9.68 20.09 -7.89
CA GLY A 69 -10.25 19.32 -9.00
C GLY A 69 -9.77 17.86 -9.06
N GLU A 70 -8.51 17.59 -8.67
CA GLU A 70 -7.97 16.23 -8.62
C GLU A 70 -8.69 15.38 -7.58
N LEU A 71 -8.95 15.96 -6.40
CA LEU A 71 -9.70 15.29 -5.33
C LEU A 71 -11.12 14.94 -5.77
N ASN A 72 -11.81 15.83 -6.49
CA ASN A 72 -13.17 15.57 -6.97
C ASN A 72 -13.18 14.37 -7.92
N THR A 73 -12.32 14.38 -8.93
CA THR A 73 -12.20 13.28 -9.90
C THR A 73 -11.83 11.96 -9.21
N PHE A 74 -10.88 12.00 -8.27
CA PHE A 74 -10.48 10.82 -7.51
C PHE A 74 -11.61 10.31 -6.61
N SER A 75 -12.35 11.20 -5.94
CA SER A 75 -13.47 10.84 -5.06
C SER A 75 -14.61 10.18 -5.82
N GLU A 76 -14.89 10.63 -7.04
CA GLU A 76 -15.87 9.98 -7.92
C GLU A 76 -15.43 8.58 -8.33
N ALA A 77 -14.15 8.40 -8.68
CA ALA A 77 -13.61 7.08 -8.99
C ALA A 77 -13.61 6.17 -7.76
N LEU A 78 -13.20 6.69 -6.60
CA LEU A 78 -13.24 5.99 -5.32
C LEU A 78 -14.66 5.52 -4.97
N ALA A 79 -15.68 6.35 -5.20
CA ALA A 79 -17.08 5.94 -5.00
C ALA A 79 -17.50 4.79 -5.94
N LYS A 80 -16.93 4.70 -7.15
CA LYS A 80 -17.14 3.55 -8.05
C LYS A 80 -16.45 2.29 -7.54
N THR A 81 -15.24 2.40 -6.97
CA THR A 81 -14.52 1.24 -6.40
C THR A 81 -15.32 0.55 -5.30
N LYS A 82 -16.07 1.31 -4.49
CA LYS A 82 -16.91 0.79 -3.40
C LYS A 82 -18.13 -0.02 -3.90
N LYS A 83 -18.42 0.00 -5.22
CA LYS A 83 -19.50 -0.79 -5.84
C LYS A 83 -19.05 -2.17 -6.32
N THR A 84 -17.75 -2.44 -6.37
CA THR A 84 -17.21 -3.74 -6.74
C THR A 84 -16.46 -4.37 -5.58
N ILE A 85 -16.46 -5.70 -5.53
CA ILE A 85 -15.65 -6.47 -4.58
C ILE A 85 -14.33 -6.93 -5.20
N VAL A 86 -14.16 -6.77 -6.52
CA VAL A 86 -13.02 -7.26 -7.27
C VAL A 86 -11.89 -6.23 -7.20
N THR A 87 -10.82 -6.56 -6.47
CA THR A 87 -9.68 -5.65 -6.25
C THR A 87 -9.03 -5.15 -7.54
N GLN A 88 -8.94 -5.99 -8.57
CA GLN A 88 -8.41 -5.57 -9.87
C GLN A 88 -9.24 -4.45 -10.48
N GLU A 89 -10.58 -4.60 -10.53
CA GLU A 89 -11.47 -3.55 -11.03
C GLU A 89 -11.36 -2.26 -10.20
N LYS A 90 -11.22 -2.37 -8.88
CA LYS A 90 -10.99 -1.20 -8.02
C LYS A 90 -9.72 -0.44 -8.42
N ILE A 91 -8.63 -1.18 -8.63
CA ILE A 91 -7.34 -0.61 -9.02
C ILE A 91 -7.44 0.01 -10.42
N ASP A 92 -8.10 -0.64 -11.36
CA ASP A 92 -8.28 -0.15 -12.73
C ASP A 92 -8.98 1.22 -12.77
N LEU A 93 -10.00 1.40 -11.94
CA LEU A 93 -10.77 2.65 -11.85
C LEU A 93 -9.95 3.86 -11.37
N VAL A 94 -8.87 3.64 -10.63
CA VAL A 94 -8.14 4.71 -9.91
C VAL A 94 -6.66 4.82 -10.29
N LYS A 95 -6.07 3.80 -10.95
CA LYS A 95 -4.64 3.78 -11.27
C LYS A 95 -4.20 5.05 -12.01
N ASP A 96 -5.02 5.58 -12.91
CA ASP A 96 -4.68 6.74 -13.73
C ASP A 96 -4.83 8.08 -13.00
N LEU A 97 -5.35 8.07 -11.78
CA LEU A 97 -5.61 9.26 -10.95
C LEU A 97 -4.62 9.44 -9.80
N LEU A 98 -3.57 8.61 -9.70
CA LEU A 98 -2.56 8.77 -8.67
C LEU A 98 -1.77 10.08 -8.84
N PRO A 99 -1.47 10.79 -7.73
CA PRO A 99 -0.65 11.98 -7.76
C PRO A 99 0.81 11.65 -8.14
N PRO A 100 1.55 12.59 -8.75
CA PRO A 100 2.95 12.39 -9.15
C PRO A 100 3.89 11.93 -8.03
N ILE A 101 3.62 12.34 -6.77
CA ILE A 101 4.41 11.93 -5.61
C ILE A 101 4.36 10.41 -5.35
N LEU A 102 3.35 9.72 -5.86
CA LEU A 102 3.21 8.26 -5.79
C LEU A 102 3.62 7.57 -7.11
N ARG A 103 4.20 8.31 -8.06
CA ARG A 103 4.64 7.80 -9.36
C ARG A 103 6.12 8.12 -9.61
N PRO A 104 7.04 7.45 -8.88
CA PRO A 104 8.47 7.66 -9.09
C PRO A 104 8.84 7.32 -10.54
N ASP A 105 9.61 8.19 -11.19
CA ASP A 105 9.99 8.09 -12.60
C ASP A 105 8.80 7.90 -13.57
N GLY A 106 7.62 8.36 -13.19
CA GLY A 106 6.39 8.19 -13.96
C GLY A 106 5.81 6.76 -13.93
N MET A 107 6.41 5.84 -13.19
CA MET A 107 5.90 4.48 -13.04
C MET A 107 4.68 4.47 -12.12
N ASN A 108 3.63 3.77 -12.53
CA ASN A 108 2.38 3.68 -11.79
C ASN A 108 2.33 2.41 -10.92
N PRO A 109 2.50 2.50 -9.59
CA PRO A 109 2.58 1.31 -8.75
C PRO A 109 1.25 0.54 -8.70
N LEU A 110 0.11 1.24 -8.78
CA LEU A 110 -1.20 0.60 -8.86
C LEU A 110 -1.37 -0.20 -10.17
N SER A 111 -0.84 0.30 -11.29
CA SER A 111 -0.85 -0.46 -12.54
C SER A 111 0.00 -1.74 -12.45
N VAL A 112 1.13 -1.70 -11.73
CA VAL A 112 1.95 -2.89 -11.49
C VAL A 112 1.16 -3.92 -10.68
N LEU A 113 0.53 -3.50 -9.57
CA LEU A 113 -0.34 -4.38 -8.78
C LEU A 113 -1.48 -4.97 -9.60
N HIS A 114 -2.13 -4.16 -10.44
CA HIS A 114 -3.21 -4.63 -11.31
C HIS A 114 -2.75 -5.78 -12.22
N SER A 115 -1.62 -5.58 -12.92
CA SER A 115 -1.05 -6.59 -13.81
C SER A 115 -0.67 -7.86 -13.05
N SER A 116 0.04 -7.72 -11.92
CA SER A 116 0.47 -8.87 -11.11
C SER A 116 -0.69 -9.67 -10.53
N LEU A 117 -1.80 -9.01 -10.19
CA LEU A 117 -3.01 -9.69 -9.73
C LEU A 117 -3.76 -10.38 -10.87
N SER A 118 -3.72 -9.82 -12.08
CA SER A 118 -4.44 -10.29 -13.26
C SER A 118 -3.83 -11.53 -13.91
N GLU A 119 -2.50 -11.69 -13.88
CA GLU A 119 -1.82 -12.84 -14.49
C GLU A 119 -2.20 -14.18 -13.81
N GLY A 120 -2.62 -14.13 -12.54
CA GLY A 120 -3.00 -15.31 -11.76
C GLY A 120 -1.85 -16.30 -11.57
N LEU A 121 -2.11 -17.38 -10.83
CA LEU A 121 -1.14 -18.47 -10.60
C LEU A 121 -1.11 -19.48 -11.77
N HIS A 122 -1.81 -19.19 -12.87
CA HIS A 122 -2.06 -20.17 -13.92
C HIS A 122 -0.80 -20.45 -14.73
N ALA A 123 -0.15 -21.57 -14.43
CA ALA A 123 1.06 -22.09 -15.07
C ALA A 123 2.38 -21.34 -14.75
N ALA A 124 2.40 -20.48 -13.73
CA ALA A 124 3.65 -19.90 -13.22
C ALA A 124 4.43 -20.94 -12.39
N SER A 125 5.75 -20.97 -12.55
CA SER A 125 6.61 -21.75 -11.66
C SER A 125 6.63 -21.13 -10.26
N ASP A 126 7.08 -21.88 -9.25
CA ASP A 126 7.17 -21.34 -7.90
C ASP A 126 8.15 -20.15 -7.84
N GLU A 127 9.23 -20.20 -8.61
CA GLU A 127 10.21 -19.12 -8.75
C GLU A 127 9.58 -17.86 -9.37
N ALA A 128 8.78 -18.01 -10.43
CA ALA A 128 8.06 -16.89 -11.02
C ALA A 128 7.05 -16.27 -10.04
N CYS A 129 6.36 -17.11 -9.25
CA CYS A 129 5.49 -16.62 -8.18
C CYS A 129 6.26 -15.88 -7.09
N LEU A 130 7.47 -16.33 -6.75
CA LEU A 130 8.34 -15.69 -5.78
C LEU A 130 8.77 -14.29 -6.27
N GLU A 131 9.20 -14.16 -7.51
CA GLU A 131 9.57 -12.87 -8.10
C GLU A 131 8.39 -11.89 -8.08
N GLN A 132 7.20 -12.34 -8.49
CA GLN A 132 5.98 -11.53 -8.42
C GLN A 132 5.62 -11.16 -6.98
N ALA A 133 5.75 -12.09 -6.03
CA ALA A 133 5.49 -11.84 -4.61
C ALA A 133 6.36 -10.72 -4.06
N VAL A 134 7.67 -10.76 -4.36
CA VAL A 134 8.64 -9.72 -3.97
C VAL A 134 8.23 -8.36 -4.52
N ILE A 135 7.88 -8.28 -5.81
CA ILE A 135 7.47 -7.03 -6.46
C ILE A 135 6.20 -6.46 -5.82
N ILE A 136 5.17 -7.30 -5.60
CA ILE A 136 3.92 -6.87 -4.96
C ILE A 136 4.19 -6.28 -3.58
N ARG A 137 5.02 -6.97 -2.79
CA ARG A 137 5.41 -6.50 -1.46
C ARG A 137 6.14 -5.16 -1.52
N GLU A 138 7.11 -5.01 -2.41
CA GLU A 138 7.87 -3.76 -2.55
C GLU A 138 7.00 -2.58 -2.96
N VAL A 139 6.06 -2.79 -3.88
CA VAL A 139 5.08 -1.77 -4.26
C VAL A 139 4.21 -1.38 -3.06
N LEU A 140 3.72 -2.36 -2.30
CA LEU A 140 2.94 -2.09 -1.10
C LEU A 140 3.74 -1.28 -0.08
N VAL A 141 4.99 -1.68 0.21
CA VAL A 141 5.92 -0.96 1.10
C VAL A 141 6.12 0.46 0.65
N PHE A 142 6.38 0.66 -0.64
CA PHE A 142 6.57 1.99 -1.21
C PHE A 142 5.34 2.87 -1.01
N LEU A 143 4.15 2.41 -1.43
CA LEU A 143 2.91 3.18 -1.35
C LEU A 143 2.59 3.59 0.08
N VAL A 144 2.64 2.64 1.02
CA VAL A 144 2.32 2.90 2.43
C VAL A 144 3.30 3.90 3.05
N ASN A 145 4.60 3.71 2.82
CA ASN A 145 5.61 4.61 3.35
C ASN A 145 5.49 6.02 2.75
N GLN A 146 5.29 6.11 1.44
CA GLN A 146 5.22 7.39 0.74
C GLN A 146 3.97 8.17 1.14
N VAL A 147 2.82 7.51 1.30
CA VAL A 147 1.59 8.14 1.79
C VAL A 147 1.77 8.63 3.22
N ALA A 148 2.31 7.79 4.11
CA ALA A 148 2.56 8.15 5.50
C ALA A 148 3.53 9.33 5.63
N ALA A 149 4.64 9.31 4.88
CA ALA A 149 5.63 10.38 4.85
C ALA A 149 5.04 11.70 4.33
N SER A 150 4.25 11.63 3.25
CA SER A 150 3.61 12.81 2.66
C SER A 150 2.61 13.46 3.62
N LYS A 151 1.78 12.66 4.30
CA LYS A 151 0.85 13.14 5.34
C LYS A 151 1.59 13.76 6.51
N ALA A 152 2.64 13.10 7.02
CA ALA A 152 3.42 13.60 8.15
C ALA A 152 4.10 14.94 7.82
N ALA A 153 4.70 15.05 6.62
CA ALA A 153 5.32 16.28 6.14
C ALA A 153 4.30 17.42 6.00
N ALA A 154 3.17 17.17 5.35
CA ALA A 154 2.12 18.17 5.16
C ALA A 154 1.56 18.66 6.51
N LYS A 155 1.30 17.74 7.45
CA LYS A 155 0.80 18.07 8.79
C LYS A 155 1.80 18.94 9.57
N SER A 156 3.05 18.49 9.67
CA SER A 156 4.10 19.21 10.40
C SER A 156 4.32 20.62 9.84
N PHE A 157 4.37 20.74 8.51
CA PHE A 157 4.51 22.03 7.83
C PHE A 157 3.33 22.97 8.12
N THR A 158 2.10 22.48 8.01
CA THR A 158 0.90 23.29 8.22
C THR A 158 0.76 23.74 9.69
N GLU A 159 1.12 22.89 10.65
CA GLU A 159 1.15 23.26 12.07
C GLU A 159 2.21 24.34 12.36
N GLY A 160 3.40 24.23 11.78
CA GLY A 160 4.44 25.26 11.89
C GLY A 160 3.99 26.61 11.32
N MET A 161 3.35 26.59 10.14
CA MET A 161 2.81 27.79 9.50
C MET A 161 1.73 28.48 10.33
N ARG A 162 0.78 27.71 10.90
CA ARG A 162 -0.28 28.26 11.78
C ARG A 162 0.32 28.98 12.98
N LYS A 163 1.28 28.35 13.67
CA LYS A 163 1.98 28.95 14.83
C LYS A 163 2.66 30.27 14.48
N LEU A 164 3.28 30.37 13.30
CA LEU A 164 3.92 31.60 12.84
C LEU A 164 2.91 32.71 12.52
N LEU A 165 1.78 32.37 11.90
CA LEU A 165 0.70 33.32 11.60
C LEU A 165 0.02 33.85 12.87
N GLU A 166 -0.23 32.99 13.85
CA GLU A 166 -0.77 33.35 15.18
C GLU A 166 0.18 34.30 15.93
N LYS A 167 1.49 34.01 15.92
CA LYS A 167 2.50 34.88 16.55
C LYS A 167 2.62 36.24 15.85
N LYS A 168 2.39 36.29 14.53
CA LYS A 168 2.42 37.55 13.76
C LYS A 168 1.18 38.39 14.00
N SER A 169 0.00 37.78 14.10
CA SER A 169 -1.27 38.47 14.37
C SER A 169 -1.39 38.94 15.83
N GLY A 170 -0.85 38.20 16.79
CA GLY A 170 -0.81 38.59 18.21
C GLY A 170 0.23 39.67 18.58
N LYS A 171 1.10 40.09 17.65
CA LYS A 171 2.13 41.13 17.87
C LYS A 171 1.75 42.50 17.26
N SER A 172 0.53 42.66 16.76
CA SER A 172 0.02 43.91 16.19
C SER A 172 -0.99 44.64 17.09
N GLY A 173 -0.99 44.34 18.39
CA GLY A 173 -1.76 45.07 19.42
C GLY A 173 -0.85 45.86 20.34
#